data_AF-A0A426XSK3-F1
#
_entry.id   AF-A0A426XSK3-F1
#
_cell.length_a   1.000
_cell.length_b   1.000
_cell.length_c   1.000
_cell.angle_alpha   90.00
_cell.angle_beta   90.00
_cell.angle_gamma   90.00
#
_symmetry.space_group_name_H-M   'P 1'
#
loop_
_entity.id
_entity.type
_entity.pdbx_description
1 polymer ?
#
loop_
_entity_poly.entity_id
_entity_poly.type
_entity_poly.pdbx_seq_one_letter_code
_entity_poly.pdbx_strand_id
1 'polypeptide(L)' 'MHWVDAVGNSLGVCRELDEGIGRVPRWRKGVRQKKIETHWKIIGGSRKACRDSPRDSLKGSGSSLGTCREIAGKRP' A
#
# COMPACT_ATOMS: atom_id res chain seq x y z
N MET A 1 -16.52 -45.70 -24.46
CA MET A 1 -17.48 -44.77 -23.79
C MET A 1 -16.75 -44.07 -22.65
N HIS A 2 -15.96 -43.01 -22.91
CA HIS A 2 -15.17 -42.32 -21.87
C HIS A 2 -14.78 -40.86 -22.23
N TRP A 3 -14.80 -40.50 -23.51
CA TRP A 3 -14.42 -39.14 -23.93
C TRP A 3 -15.45 -38.07 -23.53
N VAL A 4 -16.73 -38.44 -23.48
CA VAL A 4 -17.84 -37.53 -23.16
C VAL A 4 -17.80 -37.08 -21.69
N ASP A 5 -17.48 -37.98 -20.77
CA ASP A 5 -17.37 -37.66 -19.34
C ASP A 5 -16.21 -36.71 -19.05
N ALA A 6 -15.07 -36.90 -19.73
CA ALA A 6 -13.92 -36.01 -19.58
C ALA A 6 -14.21 -34.59 -20.09
N VAL A 7 -14.91 -34.45 -21.21
CA VAL A 7 -15.29 -33.14 -21.77
C VAL A 7 -16.33 -32.44 -20.89
N GLY A 8 -17.33 -33.18 -20.39
CA GLY A 8 -18.32 -32.66 -19.45
C GLY A 8 -17.72 -32.18 -18.13
N ASN A 9 -16.79 -32.95 -17.57
CA ASN A 9 -16.09 -32.59 -16.32
C ASN A 9 -15.17 -31.38 -16.52
N SER A 10 -14.49 -31.29 -17.66
CA SER A 10 -13.64 -30.14 -18.01
C SER A 10 -14.44 -28.85 -18.16
N LEU A 11 -15.63 -28.91 -18.77
CA LEU A 11 -16.52 -27.76 -18.91
C LEU A 11 -17.05 -27.25 -17.55
N GLY A 12 -17.36 -28.16 -16.63
CA GLY A 12 -17.75 -27.79 -15.25
C GLY A 12 -16.62 -27.06 -14.52
N VAL A 13 -15.40 -27.60 -14.59
CA VAL A 13 -14.20 -26.99 -14.00
C VAL A 13 -13.91 -25.62 -14.64
N CYS A 14 -14.05 -25.48 -15.96
CA CYS A 14 -13.86 -24.19 -16.63
C CYS A 14 -14.88 -23.13 -16.19
N ARG A 15 -16.15 -23.49 -15.94
CA ARG A 15 -17.15 -22.54 -15.41
C ARG A 15 -16.82 -22.09 -14.00
N GLU A 16 -16.41 -23.02 -13.13
CA GLU A 16 -16.02 -22.68 -11.76
C GLU A 16 -14.78 -21.76 -11.74
N LEU A 17 -13.81 -22.02 -12.62
CA LEU A 17 -12.65 -21.16 -12.80
C LEU A 17 -13.03 -19.77 -13.34
N ASP A 18 -13.90 -19.67 -14.34
CA ASP A 18 -14.36 -18.39 -14.88
C ASP A 18 -15.13 -17.56 -13.84
N GLU A 19 -16.04 -18.20 -13.09
CA GLU A 19 -16.77 -17.56 -11.99
C GLU A 19 -15.84 -17.11 -10.84
N GLY A 20 -14.82 -17.92 -10.52
CA GLY A 20 -13.79 -17.59 -9.54
C GLY A 20 -12.92 -16.41 -10.00
N ILE A 21 -12.42 -16.46 -11.24
CA ILE A 21 -11.60 -15.42 -11.85
C ILE A 21 -12.39 -14.11 -11.97
N GLY A 22 -13.69 -14.15 -12.28
CA GLY A 22 -14.55 -12.97 -12.29
C GLY A 22 -14.71 -12.30 -10.92
N ARG A 23 -14.63 -13.08 -9.82
CA ARG A 23 -14.73 -12.58 -8.45
C ARG A 23 -13.42 -11.96 -7.94
N VAL A 24 -12.26 -12.46 -8.35
CA VAL A 24 -10.93 -11.97 -7.93
C VAL A 24 -10.72 -10.45 -8.15
N PRO A 25 -10.98 -9.85 -9.33
CA PRO A 25 -10.79 -8.42 -9.55
C PRO A 25 -11.76 -7.58 -8.71
N ARG A 26 -12.99 -8.07 -8.48
CA ARG A 26 -13.97 -7.41 -7.59
C ARG A 26 -13.48 -7.40 -6.15
N TRP A 27 -12.94 -8.52 -5.67
CA TRP A 27 -12.34 -8.62 -4.34
C TRP A 27 -11.09 -7.74 -4.19
N ARG A 28 -10.17 -7.78 -5.17
CA ARG A 28 -8.94 -6.96 -5.16
C ARG A 28 -9.24 -5.45 -5.15
N LYS A 29 -10.29 -5.00 -5.85
CA LYS A 29 -10.75 -3.59 -5.79
C LYS A 29 -11.20 -3.20 -4.38
N GLY A 30 -11.98 -4.05 -3.70
CA GLY A 30 -12.42 -3.80 -2.32
C GLY A 30 -11.26 -3.76 -1.32
N VAL A 31 -10.31 -4.70 -1.43
CA VAL A 31 -9.10 -4.71 -0.60
C VAL A 31 -8.27 -3.44 -0.81
N ARG A 32 -8.08 -3.01 -2.06
CA ARG A 32 -7.36 -1.76 -2.38
C ARG A 32 -8.07 -0.53 -1.83
N GLN A 33 -9.39 -0.44 -1.97
CA GLN A 33 -10.19 0.66 -1.42
C GLN A 33 -10.05 0.75 0.10
N LYS A 34 -10.14 -0.37 0.82
CA LYS A 34 -10.00 -0.40 2.28
C LYS A 34 -8.61 0.03 2.74
N LYS A 35 -7.55 -0.37 2.02
CA LYS A 35 -6.18 0.08 2.29
C LYS A 35 -6.02 1.60 2.09
N ILE A 36 -6.64 2.15 1.05
CA ILE A 36 -6.64 3.59 0.79
C ILE A 36 -7.40 4.31 1.90
N GLU A 37 -8.61 3.88 2.26
CA GLU A 37 -9.41 4.52 3.30
C GLU A 37 -8.67 4.60 4.65
N THR A 38 -8.02 3.52 5.09
CA THR A 38 -7.22 3.51 6.31
C THR A 38 -6.02 4.47 6.22
N HIS A 39 -5.32 4.47 5.09
CA HIS A 39 -4.19 5.37 4.87
C HIS A 39 -4.62 6.85 4.89
N TRP A 40 -5.77 7.18 4.28
CA TRP A 40 -6.33 8.54 4.32
C TRP A 40 -6.80 8.95 5.71
N LYS A 41 -7.37 8.03 6.51
CA LYS A 41 -7.72 8.29 7.92
C LYS A 41 -6.49 8.62 8.76
N ILE A 42 -5.39 7.89 8.59
CA ILE A 42 -4.14 8.13 9.30
C ILE A 42 -3.51 9.46 8.89
N ILE A 43 -3.41 9.73 7.59
CA ILE A 43 -2.83 10.99 7.09
C ILE A 43 -3.72 12.19 7.45
N GLY A 44 -5.05 12.06 7.35
CA GLY A 44 -5.98 13.11 7.73
C GLY A 44 -5.90 13.46 9.21
N GLY A 45 -5.84 12.45 10.09
CA GLY A 45 -5.66 12.63 11.53
C GLY A 45 -4.29 13.22 11.88
N SER A 46 -3.21 12.70 11.29
CA SER A 46 -1.85 13.20 11.50
C SER A 46 -1.65 14.62 10.97
N ARG A 47 -2.21 14.96 9.80
CA ARG A 47 -2.16 16.31 9.24
C ARG A 47 -2.93 17.31 10.09
N LYS A 48 -4.03 16.89 10.73
CA LYS A 48 -4.76 17.73 11.68
C LYS A 48 -3.94 17.98 12.95
N ALA A 49 -3.34 16.93 13.53
CA ALA A 49 -2.45 17.07 14.69
C ALA A 49 -1.21 17.96 14.42
N CYS A 50 -0.64 17.88 13.20
CA CYS A 50 0.50 18.71 12.79
C CYS A 50 0.11 20.17 12.46
N ARG A 51 -1.14 20.43 12.05
CA ARG A 51 -1.65 21.79 11.83
C ARG A 51 -2.10 22.47 13.13
N ASP A 52 -2.68 21.71 14.04
CA ASP A 52 -3.26 22.22 15.29
C ASP A 52 -2.25 22.17 16.46
N SER A 53 -1.06 21.58 16.29
CA SER A 53 0.04 21.76 17.24
C SER A 53 0.49 23.22 17.18
N PRO A 54 0.39 23.99 18.29
CA PRO A 54 0.82 25.37 18.30
C PRO A 54 2.30 25.40 17.94
N ARG A 55 2.60 26.19 16.91
CA ARG A 55 3.94 26.42 16.33
C ARG A 55 4.82 27.24 17.28
N ASP A 56 4.69 27.04 18.58
CA ASP A 56 5.23 27.90 19.63
C ASP A 56 6.41 27.25 20.38
N SER A 57 6.77 26.00 20.08
CA SER A 57 7.94 25.33 20.67
C SER A 57 9.15 25.20 19.75
N LEU A 58 9.09 25.70 18.51
CA LEU A 58 10.23 25.79 17.58
C LEU A 58 10.95 27.15 17.69
N LYS A 59 11.24 27.57 18.92
CA LYS A 59 12.27 28.57 19.22
C LYS A 59 13.20 27.98 20.28
N GLY A 60 14.02 27.02 19.86
CA GLY A 60 15.00 26.43 20.75
C GLY A 60 15.65 25.16 20.23
N SER A 61 16.32 25.21 19.06
CA SER A 61 17.51 24.42 18.70
C SER A 61 17.71 24.40 17.18
N GLY A 62 17.91 25.58 16.59
CA GLY A 62 18.49 25.63 15.26
C GLY A 62 20.00 25.45 15.39
N SER A 63 20.52 24.25 15.15
CA SER A 63 21.81 23.96 14.46
C SER A 63 22.39 22.59 14.85
N SER A 64 22.17 21.56 14.03
CA SER A 64 23.15 20.45 13.88
C SER A 64 22.89 19.55 12.65
N LEU A 65 21.72 19.61 12.03
CA LEU A 65 21.37 18.74 10.89
C LEU A 65 21.82 19.30 9.53
N GLY A 66 23.12 19.56 9.37
CA GLY A 66 23.66 20.14 8.14
C GLY A 66 25.11 19.81 7.80
N THR A 67 25.79 18.90 8.52
CA THR A 67 27.22 18.61 8.24
C THR A 67 27.40 17.17 7.80
N CYS A 68 26.92 16.84 6.59
CA CYS A 68 27.19 15.56 5.94
C CYS A 68 27.77 15.76 4.54
N ARG A 69 28.95 16.41 4.41
CA ARG A 69 29.84 16.16 3.26
C ARG A 69 31.24 16.76 3.44
N GLU A 70 32.14 16.11 4.17
CA GLU A 70 33.58 16.20 3.87
C GLU A 70 34.39 15.11 4.60
N ILE A 71 34.48 13.90 4.03
CA ILE A 71 35.50 12.91 4.41
C ILE A 71 35.98 12.17 3.16
N ALA A 72 36.60 12.92 2.25
CA ALA A 72 37.40 12.36 1.17
C ALA A 72 38.49 13.36 0.78
N GLY A 73 39.49 13.51 1.64
CA GLY A 73 40.66 14.31 1.31
C GLY A 73 41.58 14.51 2.49
N LYS A 74 42.71 13.79 2.46
CA LYS A 74 43.94 13.97 3.26
C LYS A 74 44.10 13.05 4.48
N ARG A 75 44.98 12.06 4.28
CA ARG A 75 45.88 11.50 5.29
C ARG A 75 47.32 11.52 4.72
N PRO A 76 48.34 11.49 5.60
CA PRO A 76 49.56 12.31 5.56
C PRO A 76 50.65 11.83 4.60
#